data_AF-A0A3M6A0A8-F1
#
_entry.id   AF-A0A3M6A0A8-F1
#
_cell.length_a   1.000
_cell.length_b   1.000
_cell.length_c   1.000
_cell.angle_alpha   90.00
_cell.angle_beta   90.00
_cell.angle_gamma   90.00
#
_symmetry.space_group_name_H-M   'P 1'
#
loop_
_entity.id
_entity.type
_entity.pdbx_description
1 polymer ?
#
loop_
_entity_poly.entity_id
_entity_poly.type
_entity_poly.pdbx_seq_one_letter_code
_entity_poly.pdbx_strand_id
1 'polypeptide(L)'
;KPIKRPQSASKMMCWCVFTPSDREQLPCSELPYRIHSLLDELDILQDAIAMNLATEEQLKSVPAINAELYAFRLYRVRLSLIDTLPGYPRKFDWPVAPAQPFVYVPPSE
;
A
#
# COMPACT_ATOMS: atom_id res chain seq x y z
N LYS A 1 -22.34 -27.53 32.41
CA LYS A 1 -22.48 -27.35 30.94
C LYS A 1 -21.91 -25.98 30.58
N PRO A 2 -20.77 -25.87 29.89
CA PRO A 2 -20.14 -24.57 29.66
C PRO A 2 -20.78 -23.83 28.48
N ILE A 3 -21.00 -22.54 28.70
CA ILE A 3 -21.57 -21.56 27.79
C ILE A 3 -20.52 -21.20 26.73
N LYS A 4 -20.80 -21.47 25.45
CA LYS A 4 -19.96 -21.02 24.33
C LYS A 4 -20.30 -19.57 24.00
N ARG A 5 -19.37 -18.65 24.28
CA ARG A 5 -19.37 -17.32 23.64
C ARG A 5 -19.01 -17.50 22.16
N PRO A 6 -19.70 -16.87 21.20
CA PRO A 6 -19.23 -16.86 19.83
C PRO A 6 -17.97 -16.00 19.78
N GLN A 7 -16.84 -16.65 19.45
CA GLN A 7 -15.62 -15.95 19.09
C GLN A 7 -15.91 -15.16 17.81
N SER A 8 -15.73 -13.84 17.90
CA SER A 8 -15.65 -12.95 16.74
C SER A 8 -14.64 -13.55 15.77
N ALA A 9 -15.14 -14.05 14.64
CA ALA A 9 -14.32 -14.70 13.64
C ALA A 9 -13.30 -13.68 13.12
N SER A 10 -12.05 -13.96 13.45
CA SER A 10 -10.88 -13.28 12.96
C SER A 10 -10.99 -13.07 11.45
N LYS A 11 -10.92 -11.80 11.03
CA LYS A 11 -10.82 -11.34 9.64
C LYS A 11 -9.45 -11.76 9.08
N MET A 12 -9.23 -13.06 8.97
CA MET A 12 -8.13 -13.69 8.24
C MET A 12 -8.73 -14.45 7.06
N MET A 13 -9.47 -13.74 6.22
CA MET A 13 -9.76 -14.21 4.88
C MET A 13 -8.73 -13.56 3.97
N CYS A 14 -7.64 -14.30 3.78
CA CYS A 14 -6.78 -14.19 2.63
C CYS A 14 -7.68 -14.13 1.39
N TRP A 15 -7.84 -12.93 0.84
CA TRP A 15 -8.59 -12.65 -0.39
C TRP A 15 -7.79 -13.19 -1.58
N CYS A 16 -7.85 -14.50 -1.76
CA CYS A 16 -7.44 -15.21 -2.96
C CYS A 16 -8.68 -15.85 -3.59
N VAL A 17 -9.58 -15.04 -4.16
CA VAL A 17 -10.64 -15.52 -5.07
C VAL A 17 -10.44 -14.88 -6.44
N PHE A 18 -9.41 -15.38 -7.11
CA PHE A 18 -9.34 -15.81 -8.50
C PHE A 18 -10.40 -15.26 -9.50
N THR A 19 -9.99 -14.33 -10.37
CA THR A 19 -10.30 -14.36 -11.81
C THR A 19 -8.98 -14.22 -12.59
N PRO A 20 -8.78 -14.89 -13.75
CA PRO A 20 -7.43 -15.12 -14.29
C PRO A 20 -6.94 -14.07 -15.30
N SER A 21 -7.63 -12.96 -15.53
CA SER A 21 -7.37 -12.09 -16.69
C SER A 21 -6.74 -10.73 -16.42
N ASP A 22 -6.63 -10.28 -15.16
CA ASP A 22 -6.03 -8.97 -14.80
C ASP A 22 -4.89 -9.14 -13.78
N ARG A 23 -3.96 -10.05 -14.09
CA ARG A 23 -2.91 -10.53 -13.18
C ARG A 23 -1.56 -9.82 -13.37
N GLU A 24 -1.56 -8.49 -13.42
CA GLU A 24 -0.34 -7.68 -13.19
C GLU A 24 -0.46 -6.78 -11.95
N GLN A 25 -1.50 -6.98 -11.13
CA GLN A 25 -1.55 -6.42 -9.79
C GLN A 25 -0.61 -7.21 -8.88
N LEU A 26 0.40 -6.53 -8.31
CA LEU A 26 1.19 -6.98 -7.16
C LEU A 26 0.35 -7.87 -6.24
N PRO A 27 0.80 -9.10 -5.93
CA PRO A 27 0.02 -9.98 -5.07
C PRO A 27 -0.20 -9.27 -3.74
N CYS A 28 -1.42 -9.32 -3.20
CA CYS A 28 -1.80 -8.66 -1.95
C CYS A 28 -0.86 -8.94 -0.76
N SER A 29 -0.01 -9.97 -0.84
CA SER A 29 1.04 -10.30 0.12
C SER A 29 2.29 -9.41 0.07
N GLU A 30 2.60 -8.78 -1.08
CA GLU A 30 3.83 -7.98 -1.28
C GLU A 30 3.62 -6.49 -0.99
N LEU A 31 2.36 -6.03 -1.03
CA LEU A 31 1.96 -4.67 -0.68
C LEU A 31 2.40 -4.23 0.74
N PRO A 32 2.15 -4.99 1.82
CA PRO A 32 2.63 -4.62 3.16
C PRO A 32 4.15 -4.63 3.26
N TYR A 33 4.82 -5.55 2.56
CA TYR A 33 6.28 -5.62 2.52
C TYR A 33 6.88 -4.37 1.87
N ARG A 34 6.35 -3.93 0.72
CA ARG A 34 6.83 -2.70 0.05
C ARG A 34 6.59 -1.47 0.92
N ILE A 35 5.43 -1.36 1.58
CA ILE A 35 5.14 -0.25 2.49
C ILE A 35 6.15 -0.21 3.66
N HIS A 36 6.46 -1.36 4.28
CA HIS A 36 7.43 -1.40 5.37
C HIS A 36 8.83 -1.04 4.89
N SER A 37 9.26 -1.59 3.74
CA SER A 37 10.55 -1.24 3.14
C SER A 37 10.69 0.27 2.88
N LEU A 38 9.64 0.93 2.35
CA LEU A 38 9.65 2.37 2.12
C LEU A 38 9.63 3.18 3.42
N LEU A 39 9.01 2.66 4.48
CA LEU A 39 9.02 3.28 5.80
C LEU A 39 10.41 3.22 6.43
N ASP A 40 11.04 2.05 6.38
CA ASP A 40 12.39 1.85 6.91
C ASP A 40 13.41 2.74 6.18
N GLU A 41 13.29 2.85 4.84
CA GLU A 41 14.13 3.75 4.05
C GLU A 41 13.92 5.23 4.43
N LEU A 42 12.66 5.64 4.60
CA LEU A 42 12.35 7.01 5.00
C LEU A 42 12.85 7.33 6.43
N ASP A 43 12.75 6.38 7.36
CA ASP A 43 13.21 6.51 8.75
C ASP A 43 14.73 6.76 8.79
N ILE A 44 15.50 5.93 8.09
CA ILE A 44 16.96 6.10 7.95
C ILE A 44 17.32 7.45 7.34
N LEU A 45 16.58 7.89 6.31
CA LEU A 45 16.80 9.20 5.69
C LEU A 45 16.49 10.34 6.65
N GLN A 46 15.41 10.25 7.42
CA GLN A 46 15.05 11.26 8.42
C GLN A 46 16.08 11.37 9.53
N ASP A 47 16.59 10.23 10.01
CA ASP A 47 17.69 10.20 10.97
C ASP A 47 18.96 10.82 10.40
N ALA A 48 19.33 10.49 9.15
CA ALA A 48 20.47 11.10 8.47
C ALA A 48 20.31 12.62 8.31
N ILE A 49 19.10 13.10 8.02
CA ILE A 49 18.78 14.54 7.95
C ILE A 49 18.92 15.18 9.33
N ALA A 50 18.34 14.57 10.37
CA ALA A 50 18.41 15.08 11.73
C ALA A 50 19.86 15.15 12.25
N MET A 51 20.71 14.21 11.83
CA MET A 51 22.13 14.18 12.17
C MET A 51 23.00 15.08 11.27
N ASN A 52 22.44 15.78 10.28
CA ASN A 52 23.17 16.55 9.25
C ASN A 52 24.17 15.70 8.44
N LEU A 53 23.89 14.40 8.30
CA LEU A 53 24.68 13.44 7.52
C LEU A 53 24.08 13.15 6.14
N ALA A 54 22.90 13.70 5.84
CA ALA A 54 22.22 13.49 4.57
C ALA A 54 22.92 14.19 3.39
N THR A 55 23.05 13.47 2.29
CA THR A 55 23.51 14.00 0.99
C THR A 55 22.39 14.74 0.26
N GLU A 56 22.75 15.61 -0.70
CA GLU A 56 21.74 16.32 -1.51
C GLU A 56 20.86 15.37 -2.34
N GLU A 57 21.41 14.24 -2.78
CA GLU A 57 20.67 13.21 -3.52
C GLU A 57 19.62 12.54 -2.63
N GLN A 58 19.98 12.23 -1.39
CA GLN A 58 19.07 11.71 -0.37
C GLN A 58 17.96 12.71 -0.03
N LEU A 59 18.28 14.00 0.08
CA LEU A 59 17.27 15.05 0.29
C LEU A 59 16.27 15.13 -0.87
N LYS A 60 16.76 14.99 -2.12
CA LYS A 60 15.91 15.01 -3.32
C LYS A 60 15.08 13.73 -3.48
N SER A 61 15.46 12.60 -2.88
CA SER A 61 14.70 11.35 -2.94
C SER A 61 13.54 11.29 -1.94
N VAL A 62 13.63 12.01 -0.81
CA VAL A 62 12.54 12.08 0.21
C VAL A 62 11.15 12.33 -0.38
N PRO A 63 10.92 13.32 -1.27
CA PRO A 63 9.59 13.54 -1.84
C PRO A 63 9.13 12.38 -2.73
N ALA A 64 10.03 11.72 -3.45
CA ALA A 64 9.71 10.57 -4.29
C ALA A 64 9.27 9.36 -3.44
N ILE A 65 10.01 9.06 -2.36
CA ILE A 65 9.68 7.97 -1.42
C ILE A 65 8.33 8.23 -0.75
N ASN A 66 8.08 9.47 -0.31
CA ASN A 66 6.79 9.84 0.27
C ASN A 66 5.62 9.70 -0.71
N ALA A 67 5.83 10.06 -1.98
CA ALA A 67 4.80 9.93 -3.02
C ALA A 67 4.49 8.45 -3.32
N GLU A 68 5.51 7.60 -3.42
CA GLU A 68 5.33 6.16 -3.62
C GLU A 68 4.57 5.55 -2.44
N LEU A 69 4.99 5.87 -1.23
CA LEU A 69 4.40 5.40 0.01
C LEU A 69 2.93 5.83 0.13
N TYR A 70 2.62 7.08 -0.23
CA TYR A 70 1.24 7.58 -0.29
C TYR A 70 0.40 6.79 -1.30
N ALA A 71 0.92 6.50 -2.49
CA ALA A 71 0.21 5.73 -3.51
C ALA A 71 -0.15 4.32 -3.02
N PHE A 72 0.79 3.62 -2.36
CA PHE A 72 0.52 2.31 -1.76
C PHE A 72 -0.48 2.37 -0.60
N ARG A 73 -0.37 3.38 0.28
CA ARG A 73 -1.35 3.59 1.36
C ARG A 73 -2.75 3.84 0.81
N LEU A 74 -2.87 4.69 -0.21
CA LEU A 74 -4.13 4.98 -0.88
C LEU A 74 -4.73 3.72 -1.53
N TYR A 75 -3.90 2.93 -2.20
CA TYR A 75 -4.33 1.66 -2.79
C TYR A 75 -4.87 0.71 -1.71
N ARG A 76 -4.18 0.56 -0.58
CA ARG A 76 -4.65 -0.26 0.55
C ARG A 76 -5.97 0.24 1.14
N VAL A 77 -6.16 1.55 1.26
CA VAL A 77 -7.42 2.15 1.72
C VAL A 77 -8.53 1.86 0.72
N ARG A 78 -8.30 2.05 -0.58
CA ARG A 78 -9.26 1.72 -1.64
C ARG A 78 -9.68 0.26 -1.58
N LEU A 79 -8.73 -0.67 -1.43
CA LEU A 79 -9.01 -2.10 -1.25
C LEU A 79 -9.91 -2.37 -0.04
N SER A 80 -9.69 -1.67 1.09
CA SER A 80 -10.48 -1.86 2.31
C SER A 80 -11.93 -1.34 2.20
N LEU A 81 -12.20 -0.46 1.23
CA LEU A 81 -13.51 0.16 0.98
C LEU A 81 -14.26 -0.46 -0.20
N ILE A 82 -13.72 -1.52 -0.81
CA ILE A 82 -14.33 -2.17 -1.98
C ILE A 82 -15.77 -2.62 -1.71
N ASP A 83 -16.05 -3.10 -0.50
CA ASP A 83 -17.38 -3.54 -0.07
C ASP A 83 -18.41 -2.41 0.02
N THR A 84 -17.97 -1.16 0.08
CA THR A 84 -18.82 0.03 0.09
C THR A 84 -19.15 0.54 -1.32
N LEU A 85 -18.51 -0.01 -2.36
CA LEU A 85 -18.73 0.44 -3.74
C LEU A 85 -20.05 -0.09 -4.31
N PRO A 86 -20.81 0.76 -5.03
CA PRO A 86 -22.04 0.33 -5.68
C PRO A 86 -21.72 -0.72 -6.75
N GLY A 87 -22.45 -1.83 -6.75
CA GLY A 87 -22.25 -2.90 -7.72
C GLY A 87 -21.26 -4.00 -7.28
N TYR A 88 -20.60 -3.85 -6.13
CA TYR A 88 -19.86 -4.95 -5.52
C TYR A 88 -20.80 -6.12 -5.15
N PRO A 89 -20.42 -7.40 -5.38
CA PRO A 89 -19.20 -7.88 -6.03
C PRO A 89 -19.33 -8.14 -7.54
N ARG A 90 -20.46 -7.82 -8.17
CA ARG A 90 -20.77 -8.30 -9.54
C ARG A 90 -20.29 -7.39 -10.66
N LYS A 91 -20.30 -6.07 -10.47
CA LYS A 91 -19.95 -5.06 -11.47
C LYS A 91 -19.36 -3.84 -10.76
N PHE A 92 -18.05 -3.86 -10.53
CA PHE A 92 -17.31 -2.71 -10.03
C PHE A 92 -15.90 -2.73 -10.61
N ASP A 93 -15.30 -1.55 -10.75
CA ASP A 93 -13.92 -1.41 -11.21
C ASP A 93 -12.96 -1.63 -10.05
N TRP A 94 -11.99 -2.53 -10.25
CA TRP A 94 -10.95 -2.75 -9.27
C TRP A 94 -10.03 -1.53 -9.18
N PRO A 95 -9.59 -1.14 -7.97
CA PRO A 95 -8.60 -0.09 -7.84
C PRO A 95 -7.30 -0.52 -8.53
N VAL A 96 -6.73 0.40 -9.29
CA VAL A 96 -5.47 0.19 -9.99
C VAL A 96 -4.32 0.29 -8.99
N ALA A 97 -3.41 -0.70 -9.02
CA ALA A 97 -2.20 -0.66 -8.22
C ALA A 97 -1.24 0.42 -8.75
N PRO A 98 -0.42 1.04 -7.89
CA PRO A 98 0.64 1.93 -8.36
C PRO A 98 1.62 1.18 -9.27
N ALA A 99 2.14 1.86 -10.29
CA ALA A 99 3.07 1.28 -11.25
C ALA A 99 4.38 0.84 -10.57
N GLN A 100 4.99 -0.22 -11.10
CA GLN A 100 6.33 -0.67 -10.74
C GLN A 100 7.20 -0.76 -12.00
N PRO A 101 8.25 0.06 -12.15
CA PRO A 101 8.78 1.03 -11.19
C PRO A 101 7.88 2.27 -10.99
N PHE A 102 7.87 2.83 -9.78
CA PHE A 102 7.15 4.07 -9.48
C PHE A 102 7.90 5.26 -10.09
N VAL A 103 7.22 6.06 -10.91
CA VAL A 103 7.79 7.27 -11.52
C VAL A 103 7.28 8.48 -10.76
N TYR A 104 8.15 9.13 -10.01
CA TYR A 104 7.85 10.40 -9.36
C TYR A 104 8.09 11.56 -10.35
N VAL A 105 7.03 12.29 -10.66
CA VAL A 105 7.12 13.57 -11.37
C VAL A 105 6.91 14.66 -10.33
N PRO A 106 7.92 15.50 -10.03
CA PRO A 106 7.72 16.62 -9.14
C PRO A 106 6.65 17.55 -9.72
N PRO A 107 5.75 18.11 -8.89
CA PRO A 107 4.79 19.08 -9.37
C PRO A 107 5.57 20.25 -10.00
N SER A 108 5.30 20.53 -11.29
CA SER A 108 5.82 21.74 -11.92
C SER A 108 5.20 22.94 -11.21
N GLU A 109 6.04 23.85 -10.74
CA GLU A 109 5.61 25.15 -10.18
C GLU A 109 4.76 25.95 -11.17
#